data_AF-A0A8D2IQH7-F1
#
_entry.id   AF-A0A8D2IQH7-F1
#
_cell.length_a   1.000
_cell.length_b   1.000
_cell.length_c   1.000
_cell.angle_alpha   90.00
_cell.angle_beta   90.00
_cell.angle_gamma   90.00
#
_symmetry.space_group_name_H-M   'P 1'
#
loop_
_entity.id
_entity.type
_entity.pdbx_description
1 polymer ?
#
loop_
_entity_poly.entity_id
_entity_poly.type
_entity_poly.pdbx_seq_one_letter_code
_entity_poly.pdbx_strand_id
1 'polypeptide(L)'
;MGSRPGLGCALGACCFLAVFCSFAVLFVLPSRITNDRPIIGILVQHTDKVLQKFGQFYIAASYVKFLESAGARVVPIRLNRSDEEYDKIFKSINGILYPGGGVSLETSEFSRVARIFYNKALEANDNGDYFPVWGTCLGHQLLSYLTSGENLLTRTDTNNIALQMNFTQVAKDSRMFQGFPDYLLKEMASEPVTSHFHHWSLSVQNFTNNKKLQKFYKILTTNFHNVDFISTMEAYRYPIYGVQWHPEKNPFEWNITKSIPHSRPAVQVTFFTADFLVNEARKSNHRFLSKEEETDALIYNFTPVFIGKHYSFEQAYFFD
;
A
#
# COMPACT_ATOMS: atom_id res chain seq x y z
N MET A 1 -86.68 -52.04 1.28
CA MET A 1 -87.50 -51.15 0.42
C MET A 1 -86.67 -49.92 0.10
N GLY A 2 -86.66 -49.48 -1.17
CA GLY A 2 -86.04 -48.25 -1.69
C GLY A 2 -84.61 -48.47 -2.25
N SER A 3 -84.42 -48.84 -3.52
CA SER A 3 -84.35 -48.01 -4.75
C SER A 3 -83.13 -47.05 -4.83
N ARG A 4 -82.19 -47.37 -5.74
CA ARG A 4 -81.09 -46.54 -6.31
C ARG A 4 -81.64 -45.37 -7.17
N PRO A 5 -80.84 -44.49 -7.83
CA PRO A 5 -79.38 -44.19 -7.78
C PRO A 5 -79.04 -42.67 -7.74
N GLY A 6 -77.74 -42.33 -7.67
CA GLY A 6 -77.23 -41.00 -8.03
C GLY A 6 -75.79 -41.08 -8.51
N LEU A 7 -75.59 -40.84 -9.81
CA LEU A 7 -74.32 -40.86 -10.55
C LEU A 7 -73.60 -39.51 -10.38
N GLY A 8 -72.29 -39.50 -10.10
CA GLY A 8 -71.50 -38.28 -10.04
C GLY A 8 -70.03 -38.56 -10.32
N CYS A 9 -69.55 -38.09 -11.47
CA CYS A 9 -68.16 -38.14 -11.95
C CYS A 9 -67.17 -37.51 -10.95
N ALA A 10 -66.00 -38.13 -10.81
CA ALA A 10 -64.78 -37.45 -10.35
C ALA A 10 -63.58 -37.92 -11.18
N LEU A 11 -62.88 -36.94 -11.75
CA LEU A 11 -61.77 -37.07 -12.67
C LEU A 11 -60.46 -37.51 -12.00
N GLY A 12 -59.75 -38.35 -12.73
CA GLY A 12 -58.29 -38.45 -12.93
C GLY A 12 -57.30 -37.80 -11.95
N ALA A 13 -56.35 -38.62 -11.50
CA ALA A 13 -54.99 -38.19 -11.21
C ALA A 13 -54.01 -39.29 -11.67
N CYS A 14 -53.40 -39.08 -12.84
CA CYS A 14 -52.25 -39.86 -13.31
C CYS A 14 -50.99 -39.41 -12.54
N CYS A 15 -50.37 -40.34 -11.81
CA CYS A 15 -49.05 -40.13 -11.20
C CYS A 15 -47.95 -40.12 -12.28
N PHE A 16 -47.43 -38.94 -12.62
CA PHE A 16 -46.15 -38.80 -13.32
C PHE A 16 -45.03 -38.66 -12.28
N LEU A 17 -44.20 -39.69 -12.14
CA LEU A 17 -42.91 -39.60 -11.44
C LEU A 17 -41.91 -38.88 -12.35
N ALA A 18 -41.67 -37.59 -12.08
CA ALA A 18 -40.58 -36.84 -12.69
C ALA A 18 -39.27 -37.13 -11.95
N VAL A 19 -38.36 -37.85 -12.60
CA VAL A 19 -36.97 -38.02 -12.15
C VAL A 19 -36.22 -36.72 -12.43
N PHE A 20 -36.05 -35.88 -11.41
CA PHE A 20 -35.15 -34.73 -11.49
C PHE A 20 -33.70 -35.21 -11.33
N CYS A 21 -33.03 -35.45 -12.46
CA CYS A 21 -31.56 -35.51 -12.48
C CYS A 21 -31.01 -34.10 -12.25
N SER A 22 -30.62 -33.79 -11.01
CA SER A 22 -29.89 -32.58 -10.67
C SER A 22 -28.48 -32.65 -11.27
N PHE A 23 -28.26 -31.98 -12.41
CA PHE A 23 -26.92 -31.62 -12.85
C PHE A 23 -26.37 -30.56 -11.90
N ALA A 24 -25.72 -30.98 -10.83
CA ALA A 24 -24.90 -30.10 -10.01
C ALA A 24 -23.67 -29.71 -10.84
N VAL A 25 -23.73 -28.58 -11.54
CA VAL A 25 -22.55 -27.94 -12.09
C VAL A 25 -21.73 -27.44 -10.90
N LEU A 26 -20.70 -28.21 -10.53
CA LEU A 26 -19.65 -27.76 -9.62
C LEU A 26 -18.98 -26.55 -10.27
N PHE A 27 -19.37 -25.35 -9.84
CA PHE A 27 -18.55 -24.16 -10.04
C PHE A 27 -17.28 -24.35 -9.23
N VAL A 28 -16.24 -24.89 -9.86
CA VAL A 28 -14.88 -24.77 -9.35
C VAL A 28 -14.55 -23.28 -9.41
N LEU A 29 -14.69 -22.59 -8.28
CA LEU A 29 -14.14 -21.25 -8.14
C LEU A 29 -12.65 -21.36 -8.50
N PRO A 30 -12.14 -20.57 -9.47
CA PRO A 30 -10.72 -20.59 -9.77
C PRO A 30 -9.98 -20.33 -8.46
N SER A 31 -9.11 -21.27 -8.06
CA SER A 31 -8.20 -21.05 -6.94
C SER A 31 -7.48 -19.74 -7.25
N ARG A 32 -7.65 -18.72 -6.40
CA ARG A 32 -6.83 -17.51 -6.53
C ARG A 32 -5.39 -17.97 -6.44
N ILE A 33 -4.67 -17.94 -7.56
CA ILE A 33 -3.24 -18.20 -7.58
C ILE A 33 -2.63 -17.12 -6.68
N THR A 34 -2.17 -17.51 -5.50
CA THR A 34 -1.46 -16.63 -4.58
C THR A 34 0.03 -16.74 -4.89
N ASN A 35 0.67 -15.61 -5.17
CA ASN A 35 2.11 -15.55 -5.33
C ASN A 35 2.76 -15.48 -3.93
N ASP A 36 3.24 -16.62 -3.43
CA ASP A 36 3.88 -16.72 -2.11
C ASP A 36 5.35 -16.27 -2.09
N ARG A 37 5.85 -15.70 -3.19
CA ARG A 37 7.22 -15.16 -3.30
C ARG A 37 7.24 -13.72 -3.84
N PRO A 38 6.40 -12.79 -3.31
CA PRO A 38 6.23 -11.48 -3.90
C PRO A 38 7.53 -10.67 -3.86
N ILE A 39 7.76 -9.89 -4.93
CA ILE A 39 8.87 -8.95 -5.05
C ILE A 39 8.28 -7.55 -5.17
N ILE A 40 8.63 -6.64 -4.28
CA ILE A 40 8.11 -5.27 -4.28
C ILE A 40 9.24 -4.30 -4.64
N GLY A 41 8.97 -3.41 -5.58
CA GLY A 41 9.89 -2.34 -5.94
C GLY A 41 9.89 -1.23 -4.89
N ILE A 42 11.06 -0.69 -4.53
CA ILE A 42 11.16 0.56 -3.78
C ILE A 42 11.82 1.60 -4.66
N LEU A 43 11.15 2.75 -4.84
CA LEU A 43 11.70 3.84 -5.63
C LEU A 43 12.89 4.50 -4.92
N VAL A 44 14.03 4.60 -5.60
CA VAL A 44 15.20 5.32 -5.07
C VAL A 44 14.96 6.82 -5.11
N GLN A 45 15.68 7.56 -4.29
CA GLN A 45 15.57 9.01 -4.17
C GLN A 45 16.95 9.67 -4.26
N HIS A 46 17.02 10.91 -4.73
CA HIS A 46 18.29 11.63 -4.83
C HIS A 46 18.95 11.78 -3.46
N THR A 47 20.25 11.54 -3.42
CA THR A 47 21.07 11.67 -2.22
C THR A 47 21.44 13.12 -1.96
N ASP A 48 21.35 13.54 -0.70
CA ASP A 48 21.86 14.83 -0.23
C ASP A 48 23.36 14.98 -0.51
N LYS A 49 23.81 16.21 -0.85
CA LYS A 49 25.21 16.49 -1.25
C LYS A 49 26.28 15.85 -0.37
N VAL A 50 26.07 15.83 0.95
CA VAL A 50 27.06 15.32 1.91
C VAL A 50 27.20 13.79 1.85
N LEU A 51 26.16 13.08 1.39
CA LEU A 51 26.13 11.63 1.23
C LEU A 51 26.40 11.16 -0.21
N GLN A 52 26.48 12.08 -1.19
CA GLN A 52 26.71 11.73 -2.60
C GLN A 52 28.03 10.99 -2.84
N LYS A 53 28.99 11.09 -1.92
CA LYS A 53 30.21 10.26 -1.93
C LYS A 53 29.95 8.75 -1.88
N PHE A 54 28.75 8.33 -1.45
CA PHE A 54 28.34 6.92 -1.42
C PHE A 54 27.49 6.53 -2.63
N GLY A 55 26.92 7.48 -3.36
CA GLY A 55 26.08 7.26 -4.54
C GLY A 55 25.08 8.40 -4.79
N GLN A 56 24.66 8.56 -6.05
CA GLN A 56 23.74 9.62 -6.50
C GLN A 56 22.31 9.47 -5.96
N PHE A 57 21.89 8.22 -5.72
CA PHE A 57 20.58 7.89 -5.19
C PHE A 57 20.71 7.00 -3.95
N TYR A 58 19.66 6.95 -3.16
CA TYR A 58 19.60 6.11 -1.97
C TYR A 58 18.21 5.53 -1.70
N ILE A 59 18.19 4.48 -0.87
CA ILE A 59 17.01 3.97 -0.16
C ILE A 59 17.40 3.82 1.31
N ALA A 60 16.62 4.37 2.23
CA ALA A 60 16.80 4.08 3.65
C ALA A 60 16.48 2.60 3.93
N ALA A 61 17.38 1.92 4.64
CA ALA A 61 17.30 0.47 4.84
C ALA A 61 16.05 0.03 5.62
N SER A 62 15.44 0.91 6.41
CA SER A 62 14.17 0.66 7.10
C SER A 62 13.03 0.28 6.16
N TYR A 63 12.94 0.87 4.96
CA TYR A 63 11.91 0.46 3.98
C TYR A 63 12.14 -0.95 3.43
N VAL A 64 13.40 -1.36 3.27
CA VAL A 64 13.74 -2.75 2.87
C VAL A 64 13.33 -3.71 3.97
N LYS A 65 13.78 -3.46 5.22
CA LYS A 65 13.46 -4.27 6.40
C LYS A 65 11.95 -4.35 6.64
N PHE A 66 11.22 -3.27 6.41
CA PHE A 66 9.77 -3.20 6.49
C PHE A 66 9.09 -4.25 5.60
N LEU A 67 9.42 -4.27 4.31
CA LEU A 67 8.84 -5.25 3.37
C LEU A 67 9.31 -6.69 3.65
N GLU A 68 10.60 -6.87 3.95
CA GLU A 68 11.15 -8.20 4.23
C GLU A 68 10.58 -8.82 5.51
N SER A 69 10.27 -8.01 6.52
CA SER A 69 9.64 -8.49 7.77
C SER A 69 8.27 -9.15 7.58
N ALA A 70 7.60 -8.87 6.45
CA ALA A 70 6.32 -9.46 6.07
C ALA A 70 6.43 -10.53 4.95
N GLY A 71 7.67 -10.91 4.59
CA GLY A 71 7.93 -11.99 3.64
C GLY A 71 7.89 -11.59 2.16
N ALA A 72 8.19 -10.33 1.84
CA ALA A 72 8.50 -9.92 0.47
C ALA A 72 10.01 -9.83 0.24
N ARG A 73 10.42 -9.90 -1.02
CA ARG A 73 11.76 -9.51 -1.47
C ARG A 73 11.70 -8.13 -2.11
N VAL A 74 12.84 -7.45 -2.22
CA VAL A 74 12.89 -6.05 -2.67
C VAL A 74 13.76 -5.88 -3.91
N VAL A 75 13.31 -5.02 -4.82
CA VAL A 75 14.08 -4.51 -5.97
C VAL A 75 14.20 -2.99 -5.86
N PRO A 76 15.40 -2.40 -5.90
CA PRO A 76 15.56 -0.95 -5.99
C PRO A 76 15.19 -0.45 -7.41
N ILE A 77 14.23 0.47 -7.50
CA ILE A 77 13.78 1.06 -8.77
C ILE A 77 14.58 2.34 -9.02
N ARG A 78 15.53 2.28 -9.96
CA ARG A 78 16.40 3.41 -10.34
C ARG A 78 15.63 4.50 -11.07
N LEU A 79 16.14 5.74 -11.05
CA LEU A 79 15.49 6.89 -11.69
C LEU A 79 15.92 7.14 -13.15
N ASN A 80 17.04 6.55 -13.56
CA ASN A 80 17.72 6.76 -14.83
C ASN A 80 17.59 5.54 -15.77
N ARG A 81 16.34 5.07 -16.00
CA ARG A 81 16.00 4.00 -16.94
C ARG A 81 15.12 4.49 -18.08
N SER A 82 15.12 3.76 -19.19
CA SER A 82 14.20 3.98 -20.31
C SER A 82 12.78 3.52 -19.99
N ASP A 83 11.80 3.97 -20.77
CA ASP A 83 10.40 3.54 -20.60
C ASP A 83 10.24 2.02 -20.83
N GLU A 84 10.99 1.45 -21.78
CA GLU A 84 11.01 0.00 -22.03
C GLU A 84 11.59 -0.79 -20.86
N GLU A 85 12.62 -0.27 -20.19
CA GLU A 85 13.16 -0.87 -18.97
C GLU A 85 12.15 -0.79 -17.82
N TYR A 86 11.45 0.34 -17.66
CA TYR A 86 10.37 0.45 -16.68
C TYR A 86 9.21 -0.50 -16.97
N ASP A 87 8.85 -0.71 -18.24
CA ASP A 87 7.86 -1.71 -18.65
C ASP A 87 8.26 -3.11 -18.24
N LYS A 88 9.52 -3.47 -18.48
CA LYS A 88 10.06 -4.79 -18.09
C LYS A 88 10.04 -4.96 -16.57
N ILE A 89 10.49 -3.94 -15.83
CA ILE A 89 10.49 -3.96 -14.36
C ILE A 89 9.05 -4.07 -13.83
N PHE A 90 8.11 -3.27 -14.33
CA PHE A 90 6.72 -3.29 -13.91
C PHE A 90 6.11 -4.69 -14.04
N LYS A 91 6.30 -5.36 -15.19
CA LYS A 91 5.81 -6.72 -15.43
C LYS A 91 6.50 -7.80 -14.59
N SER A 92 7.61 -7.47 -13.94
CA SER A 92 8.45 -8.41 -13.18
C SER A 92 8.20 -8.35 -11.66
N ILE A 93 7.81 -7.19 -11.13
CA ILE A 93 7.55 -6.98 -9.70
C ILE A 93 6.06 -7.04 -9.39
N ASN A 94 5.70 -7.28 -8.13
CA ASN A 94 4.34 -7.53 -7.66
C ASN A 94 3.68 -6.33 -6.98
N GLY A 95 4.34 -5.18 -6.99
CA GLY A 95 3.88 -3.95 -6.35
C GLY A 95 5.02 -2.93 -6.26
N ILE A 96 4.69 -1.70 -5.91
CA ILE A 96 5.68 -0.63 -5.72
C ILE A 96 5.42 0.21 -4.48
N LEU A 97 6.50 0.61 -3.82
CA LEU A 97 6.52 1.52 -2.68
C LEU A 97 7.25 2.82 -3.06
N TYR A 98 6.56 3.95 -2.84
CA TYR A 98 7.11 5.29 -2.88
C TYR A 98 7.49 5.69 -1.44
N PRO A 99 8.78 5.70 -1.08
CA PRO A 99 9.21 6.03 0.28
C PRO A 99 9.01 7.51 0.60
N GLY A 100 9.16 7.86 1.88
CA GLY A 100 9.28 9.24 2.33
C GLY A 100 10.60 9.86 1.88
N GLY A 101 10.69 11.20 1.87
CA GLY A 101 11.85 11.94 1.38
C GLY A 101 11.57 13.44 1.32
N GLY A 102 12.44 14.19 0.64
CA GLY A 102 12.37 15.67 0.60
C GLY A 102 12.50 16.28 -0.80
N VAL A 103 12.23 15.51 -1.86
CA VAL A 103 12.34 15.99 -3.25
C VAL A 103 11.03 16.61 -3.76
N SER A 104 11.11 17.42 -4.82
CA SER A 104 9.96 18.10 -5.43
C SER A 104 8.90 17.10 -5.94
N LEU A 105 7.63 17.33 -5.62
CA LEU A 105 6.52 16.53 -6.15
C LEU A 105 6.25 16.77 -7.64
N GLU A 106 6.69 17.91 -8.17
CA GLU A 106 6.31 18.34 -9.52
C GLU A 106 7.43 18.09 -10.53
N THR A 107 8.68 18.31 -10.11
CA THR A 107 9.83 18.42 -11.01
C THR A 107 10.93 17.40 -10.76
N SER A 108 10.83 16.57 -9.72
CA SER A 108 11.87 15.57 -9.44
C SER A 108 11.75 14.34 -10.35
N GLU A 109 12.89 13.71 -10.62
CA GLU A 109 12.92 12.40 -11.30
C GLU A 109 12.16 11.33 -10.50
N PHE A 110 12.16 11.42 -9.17
CA PHE A 110 11.33 10.58 -8.30
C PHE A 110 9.84 10.69 -8.68
N SER A 111 9.32 11.91 -8.82
CA SER A 111 7.93 12.13 -9.22
C SER A 111 7.66 11.63 -10.65
N ARG A 112 8.59 11.87 -11.58
CA ARG A 112 8.47 11.40 -12.96
C ARG A 112 8.32 9.87 -13.02
N VAL A 113 9.21 9.15 -12.35
CA VAL A 113 9.21 7.67 -12.37
C VAL A 113 8.03 7.10 -11.58
N ALA A 114 7.69 7.67 -10.43
CA ALA A 114 6.48 7.31 -9.70
C ALA A 114 5.22 7.47 -10.57
N ARG A 115 5.11 8.56 -11.35
CA ARG A 115 3.99 8.76 -12.29
C ARG A 115 3.90 7.66 -13.35
N ILE A 116 5.03 7.21 -13.89
CA ILE A 116 5.09 6.10 -14.85
C ILE A 116 4.47 4.85 -14.22
N PHE A 117 4.95 4.44 -13.04
CA PHE A 117 4.44 3.24 -12.35
C PHE A 117 2.99 3.40 -11.88
N TYR A 118 2.59 4.60 -11.44
CA TYR A 118 1.22 4.89 -11.03
C TYR A 118 0.25 4.74 -12.20
N ASN A 119 0.57 5.30 -13.37
CA ASN A 119 -0.26 5.17 -14.57
C ASN A 119 -0.36 3.71 -15.05
N LYS A 120 0.77 2.98 -15.03
CA LYS A 120 0.79 1.55 -15.36
C LYS A 120 -0.03 0.72 -14.39
N ALA A 121 0.03 1.03 -13.09
CA ALA A 121 -0.78 0.38 -12.09
C ALA A 121 -2.28 0.64 -12.32
N LEU A 122 -2.68 1.86 -12.66
CA LEU A 122 -4.08 2.14 -13.02
C LEU A 122 -4.54 1.32 -14.23
N GLU A 123 -3.76 1.34 -15.30
CA GLU A 123 -4.05 0.59 -16.53
C GLU A 123 -4.12 -0.94 -16.28
N ALA A 124 -3.14 -1.49 -15.56
CA ALA A 124 -3.12 -2.91 -15.21
C ALA A 124 -4.37 -3.29 -14.41
N ASN A 125 -4.70 -2.54 -13.35
CA ASN A 125 -5.85 -2.82 -12.52
C ASN A 125 -7.19 -2.66 -13.28
N ASP A 126 -7.28 -1.72 -14.23
CA ASP A 126 -8.44 -1.57 -15.12
C ASP A 126 -8.62 -2.77 -16.05
N ASN A 127 -7.51 -3.41 -16.43
CA ASN A 127 -7.48 -4.64 -17.24
C ASN A 127 -7.55 -5.93 -16.40
N GLY A 128 -7.82 -5.83 -15.09
CA GLY A 128 -7.90 -6.97 -14.18
C GLY A 128 -6.56 -7.57 -13.75
N ASP A 129 -5.46 -6.89 -14.05
CA ASP A 129 -4.11 -7.23 -13.62
C ASP A 129 -3.75 -6.48 -12.32
N TYR A 130 -3.82 -7.20 -11.21
CA TYR A 130 -3.73 -6.58 -9.89
C TYR A 130 -2.31 -6.12 -9.56
N PHE A 131 -2.14 -4.82 -9.32
CA PHE A 131 -0.84 -4.23 -8.97
C PHE A 131 -0.97 -3.16 -7.88
N PRO A 132 -0.52 -3.43 -6.63
CA PRO A 132 -0.62 -2.47 -5.54
C PRO A 132 0.45 -1.37 -5.59
N VAL A 133 0.05 -0.17 -5.15
CA VAL A 133 0.92 0.99 -4.98
C VAL A 133 0.82 1.48 -3.54
N TRP A 134 1.97 1.68 -2.89
CA TRP A 134 2.07 2.21 -1.54
C TRP A 134 2.84 3.51 -1.51
N GLY A 135 2.33 4.53 -0.82
CA GLY A 135 3.03 5.79 -0.58
C GLY A 135 3.23 6.07 0.91
N THR A 136 4.47 6.29 1.34
CA THR A 136 4.81 6.72 2.71
C THR A 136 5.28 8.17 2.70
N CYS A 137 4.73 9.02 3.56
CA CYS A 137 5.11 10.43 3.73
C CYS A 137 5.16 11.21 2.40
N LEU A 138 6.35 11.44 1.82
CA LEU A 138 6.50 12.00 0.47
C LEU A 138 5.70 11.20 -0.57
N GLY A 139 5.73 9.87 -0.50
CA GLY A 139 4.92 9.00 -1.37
C GLY A 139 3.41 9.23 -1.20
N HIS A 140 2.93 9.46 0.02
CA HIS A 140 1.52 9.77 0.28
C HIS A 140 1.13 11.13 -0.33
N GLN A 141 1.99 12.15 -0.12
CA GLN A 141 1.82 13.46 -0.72
C GLN A 141 1.82 13.38 -2.26
N LEU A 142 2.73 12.58 -2.82
CA LEU A 142 2.83 12.36 -4.26
C LEU A 142 1.58 11.68 -4.82
N LEU A 143 1.02 10.68 -4.15
CA LEU A 143 -0.25 10.08 -4.58
C LEU A 143 -1.38 11.11 -4.66
N SER A 144 -1.46 12.04 -3.70
CA SER A 144 -2.45 13.13 -3.75
C SER A 144 -2.25 14.04 -4.97
N TYR A 145 -0.99 14.36 -5.30
CA TYR A 145 -0.64 15.16 -6.47
C TYR A 145 -0.92 14.42 -7.79
N LEU A 146 -0.56 13.14 -7.89
CA LEU A 146 -0.78 12.32 -9.08
C LEU A 146 -2.27 12.15 -9.39
N THR A 147 -3.11 11.95 -8.36
CA THR A 147 -4.56 11.78 -8.54
C THR A 147 -5.26 13.11 -8.83
N SER A 148 -4.91 14.20 -8.15
CA SER A 148 -5.57 15.50 -8.33
C SER A 148 -5.06 16.27 -9.55
N GLY A 149 -3.77 16.14 -9.87
CA GLY A 149 -3.05 17.00 -10.80
C GLY A 149 -2.65 18.36 -10.20
N GLU A 150 -2.82 18.56 -8.89
CA GLU A 150 -2.63 19.84 -8.20
C GLU A 150 -1.84 19.65 -6.90
N ASN A 151 -0.98 20.61 -6.57
CA ASN A 151 -0.27 20.60 -5.29
C ASN A 151 -1.17 21.20 -4.21
N LEU A 152 -1.84 20.32 -3.45
CA LEU A 152 -2.87 20.67 -2.47
C LEU A 152 -2.37 20.60 -1.03
N LEU A 153 -1.05 20.58 -0.82
CA LEU A 153 -0.48 20.45 0.50
C LEU A 153 -0.60 21.74 1.32
N THR A 154 -0.86 21.58 2.60
CA THR A 154 -0.88 22.64 3.61
C THR A 154 0.27 22.42 4.58
N ARG A 155 0.93 23.50 4.99
CA ARG A 155 2.00 23.42 5.98
C ARG A 155 1.43 23.07 7.35
N THR A 156 1.91 21.99 7.95
CA THR A 156 1.53 21.54 9.30
C THR A 156 2.71 21.52 10.25
N ASP A 157 3.96 21.49 9.79
CA ASP A 157 5.16 21.42 10.66
C ASP A 157 5.12 20.28 11.70
N THR A 158 4.50 19.16 11.33
CA THR A 158 4.44 17.89 12.05
C THR A 158 5.71 17.06 11.85
N ASN A 159 6.86 17.69 12.10
CA ASN A 159 8.15 17.06 12.01
C ASN A 159 8.65 16.64 13.40
N ASN A 160 9.13 15.41 13.52
CA ASN A 160 9.69 14.86 14.76
C ASN A 160 8.69 14.71 15.91
N ILE A 161 7.50 14.19 15.62
CA ILE A 161 6.43 13.95 16.60
C ILE A 161 5.84 12.55 16.43
N ALA A 162 5.56 11.88 17.55
CA ALA A 162 4.78 10.64 17.57
C ALA A 162 3.33 10.98 17.93
N LEU A 163 2.36 10.43 17.18
CA LEU A 163 0.93 10.72 17.36
C LEU A 163 0.11 9.42 17.46
N GLN A 164 -1.02 9.50 18.14
CA GLN A 164 -2.12 8.55 17.95
C GLN A 164 -2.87 8.87 16.65
N MET A 165 -3.87 8.08 16.29
CA MET A 165 -4.63 8.18 15.05
C MET A 165 -6.11 8.44 15.30
N ASN A 166 -6.68 9.45 14.65
CA ASN A 166 -8.13 9.66 14.66
C ASN A 166 -8.75 8.83 13.53
N PHE A 167 -9.29 7.66 13.87
CA PHE A 167 -9.95 6.79 12.89
C PHE A 167 -11.29 7.40 12.43
N THR A 168 -11.54 7.34 11.11
CA THR A 168 -12.85 7.65 10.55
C THR A 168 -13.80 6.46 10.71
N GLN A 169 -15.10 6.69 10.54
CA GLN A 169 -16.11 5.63 10.65
C GLN A 169 -15.89 4.48 9.65
N VAL A 170 -15.29 4.74 8.49
CA VAL A 170 -15.05 3.73 7.44
C VAL A 170 -13.77 2.93 7.63
N ALA A 171 -12.94 3.29 8.62
CA ALA A 171 -11.61 2.70 8.78
C ALA A 171 -11.66 1.24 9.23
N LYS A 172 -12.61 0.88 10.10
CA LYS A 172 -12.75 -0.49 10.60
C LYS A 172 -13.04 -1.51 9.50
N ASP A 173 -13.81 -1.10 8.49
CA ASP A 173 -14.19 -1.95 7.35
C ASP A 173 -13.29 -1.72 6.11
N SER A 174 -12.19 -0.99 6.29
CA SER A 174 -11.22 -0.72 5.23
C SER A 174 -10.37 -1.95 4.91
N ARG A 175 -9.83 -2.01 3.69
CA ARG A 175 -8.94 -3.14 3.33
C ARG A 175 -7.68 -3.13 4.18
N MET A 176 -7.11 -1.93 4.39
CA MET A 176 -5.87 -1.77 5.15
C MET A 176 -5.97 -2.27 6.59
N PHE A 177 -7.04 -1.94 7.31
CA PHE A 177 -7.18 -2.26 8.73
C PHE A 177 -7.96 -3.54 9.01
N GLN A 178 -8.54 -4.20 8.01
CA GLN A 178 -9.30 -5.44 8.20
C GLN A 178 -8.49 -6.56 8.88
N GLY A 179 -7.18 -6.62 8.62
CA GLY A 179 -6.27 -7.62 9.23
C GLY A 179 -5.72 -7.23 10.60
N PHE A 180 -5.98 -6.01 11.09
CA PHE A 180 -5.44 -5.53 12.36
C PHE A 180 -6.26 -6.07 13.54
N PRO A 181 -5.61 -6.56 14.61
CA PRO A 181 -6.31 -6.93 15.83
C PRO A 181 -7.02 -5.72 16.46
N ASP A 182 -8.22 -5.93 16.99
CA ASP A 182 -9.01 -4.86 17.64
C ASP A 182 -8.24 -4.13 18.74
N TYR A 183 -7.42 -4.84 19.53
CA TYR A 183 -6.60 -4.20 20.56
C TYR A 183 -5.57 -3.25 19.95
N LEU A 184 -4.97 -3.60 18.81
CA LEU A 184 -3.96 -2.78 18.15
C LEU A 184 -4.59 -1.53 17.53
N LEU A 185 -5.80 -1.64 16.98
CA LEU A 185 -6.56 -0.46 16.53
C LEU A 185 -6.90 0.49 17.68
N LYS A 186 -7.20 -0.04 18.88
CA LYS A 186 -7.39 0.77 20.08
C LYS A 186 -6.11 1.47 20.51
N GLU A 187 -4.99 0.76 20.57
CA GLU A 187 -3.67 1.34 20.86
C GLU A 187 -3.32 2.44 19.85
N MET A 188 -3.55 2.22 18.55
CA MET A 188 -3.37 3.25 17.54
C MET A 188 -4.24 4.48 17.76
N ALA A 189 -5.43 4.33 18.36
CA ALA A 189 -6.35 5.44 18.62
C ALA A 189 -6.03 6.21 19.91
N SER A 190 -5.33 5.60 20.87
CA SER A 190 -5.08 6.19 22.19
C SER A 190 -3.61 6.54 22.46
N GLU A 191 -2.66 5.85 21.83
CA GLU A 191 -1.23 5.94 22.14
C GLU A 191 -0.42 6.53 20.97
N PRO A 192 0.67 7.27 21.24
CA PRO A 192 1.52 7.86 20.22
C PRO A 192 2.40 6.82 19.53
N VAL A 193 1.81 5.99 18.67
CA VAL A 193 2.48 4.83 18.02
C VAL A 193 2.85 5.06 16.55
N THR A 194 2.52 6.23 15.97
CA THR A 194 2.89 6.56 14.58
C THR A 194 3.88 7.71 14.50
N SER A 195 4.96 7.50 13.74
CA SER A 195 6.05 8.45 13.53
C SER A 195 5.73 9.50 12.45
N HIS A 196 5.76 10.80 12.78
CA HIS A 196 5.56 11.89 11.81
C HIS A 196 6.83 12.74 11.63
N PHE A 197 7.29 12.85 10.37
CA PHE A 197 8.51 13.56 9.95
C PHE A 197 8.25 14.38 8.69
N HIS A 198 7.23 15.24 8.72
CA HIS A 198 6.78 15.98 7.54
C HIS A 198 6.37 17.41 7.88
N HIS A 199 6.71 18.35 7.00
CA HIS A 199 6.35 19.76 7.12
C HIS A 199 5.01 20.10 6.44
N TRP A 200 4.57 19.22 5.54
CA TRP A 200 3.43 19.44 4.66
C TRP A 200 2.50 18.24 4.72
N SER A 201 1.19 18.52 4.75
CA SER A 201 0.16 17.48 4.79
C SER A 201 -0.98 17.82 3.83
N LEU A 202 -1.72 16.80 3.40
CA LEU A 202 -2.99 17.01 2.71
C LEU A 202 -4.08 17.32 3.74
N SER A 203 -4.54 18.57 3.79
CA SER A 203 -5.62 18.95 4.71
C SER A 203 -6.94 18.28 4.31
N VAL A 204 -7.78 17.96 5.30
CA VAL A 204 -9.12 17.41 5.06
C VAL A 204 -9.96 18.39 4.23
N GLN A 205 -9.79 19.69 4.45
CA GLN A 205 -10.46 20.74 3.66
C GLN A 205 -10.06 20.69 2.18
N ASN A 206 -8.75 20.66 1.86
CA ASN A 206 -8.30 20.64 0.46
C ASN A 206 -8.73 19.35 -0.25
N PHE A 207 -8.69 18.22 0.45
CA PHE A 207 -9.23 16.96 -0.06
C PHE A 207 -10.73 17.07 -0.37
N THR A 208 -11.51 17.62 0.57
CA THR A 208 -12.97 17.75 0.45
C THR A 208 -13.40 18.84 -0.55
N ASN A 209 -12.49 19.71 -0.97
CA ASN A 209 -12.73 20.66 -2.06
C ASN A 209 -12.31 20.09 -3.43
N ASN A 210 -11.48 19.04 -3.48
CA ASN A 210 -11.04 18.43 -4.72
C ASN A 210 -11.89 17.19 -5.08
N LYS A 211 -12.69 17.31 -6.16
CA LYS A 211 -13.60 16.24 -6.61
C LYS A 211 -12.86 14.97 -7.08
N LYS A 212 -11.63 15.07 -7.59
CA LYS A 212 -10.87 13.89 -8.04
C LYS A 212 -10.45 13.06 -6.83
N LEU A 213 -9.89 13.69 -5.82
CA LEU A 213 -9.46 13.02 -4.58
C LEU A 213 -10.63 12.35 -3.86
N GLN A 214 -11.74 13.05 -3.67
CA GLN A 214 -12.94 12.48 -3.03
C GLN A 214 -13.52 11.28 -3.74
N LYS A 215 -13.52 11.29 -5.08
CA LYS A 215 -14.00 10.15 -5.86
C LYS A 215 -13.03 8.97 -5.83
N PHE A 216 -11.75 9.24 -5.59
CA PHE A 216 -10.70 8.24 -5.69
C PHE A 216 -10.37 7.58 -4.36
N TYR A 217 -10.31 8.34 -3.25
CA TYR A 217 -9.83 7.87 -1.96
C TYR A 217 -10.88 7.90 -0.84
N LYS A 218 -10.78 6.93 0.05
CA LYS A 218 -11.37 6.92 1.40
C LYS A 218 -10.33 7.43 2.39
N ILE A 219 -10.71 8.39 3.23
CA ILE A 219 -9.92 8.79 4.39
C ILE A 219 -10.13 7.75 5.49
N LEU A 220 -9.07 7.09 5.93
CA LEU A 220 -9.13 6.08 6.99
C LEU A 220 -8.75 6.68 8.34
N THR A 221 -7.71 7.50 8.38
CA THR A 221 -7.34 8.22 9.60
C THR A 221 -6.98 9.66 9.31
N THR A 222 -7.23 10.53 10.28
CA THR A 222 -6.74 11.90 10.32
C THR A 222 -5.87 12.14 11.55
N ASN A 223 -5.14 13.25 11.50
CA ASN A 223 -4.47 13.84 12.65
C ASN A 223 -4.72 15.36 12.63
N PHE A 224 -4.50 15.99 13.78
CA PHE A 224 -4.65 17.43 13.93
C PHE A 224 -3.32 18.07 14.34
N HIS A 225 -2.89 19.08 13.58
CA HIS A 225 -1.86 20.02 14.01
C HIS A 225 -2.08 21.36 13.29
N ASN A 226 -2.71 22.31 13.99
CA ASN A 226 -3.27 23.57 13.46
C ASN A 226 -4.43 23.38 12.45
N VAL A 227 -4.36 22.35 11.61
CA VAL A 227 -5.40 21.91 10.68
C VAL A 227 -5.57 20.40 10.79
N ASP A 228 -6.79 19.92 10.50
CA ASP A 228 -7.01 18.49 10.27
C ASP A 228 -6.37 18.07 8.95
N PHE A 229 -5.56 17.03 9.00
CA PHE A 229 -4.91 16.46 7.84
C PHE A 229 -5.11 14.96 7.74
N ILE A 230 -5.07 14.47 6.51
CA ILE A 230 -5.22 13.05 6.21
C ILE A 230 -3.92 12.35 6.56
N SER A 231 -3.98 11.37 7.45
CA SER A 231 -2.83 10.59 7.88
C SER A 231 -2.79 9.20 7.24
N THR A 232 -3.95 8.65 6.87
CA THR A 232 -4.07 7.38 6.15
C THR A 232 -5.22 7.43 5.16
N MET A 233 -5.00 6.97 3.93
CA MET A 233 -6.03 6.83 2.90
C MET A 233 -5.83 5.58 2.03
N GLU A 234 -6.93 5.06 1.50
CA GLU A 234 -6.92 3.98 0.51
C GLU A 234 -7.87 4.31 -0.64
N ALA A 235 -7.55 3.91 -1.87
CA ALA A 235 -8.43 4.16 -3.00
C ALA A 235 -9.71 3.31 -2.92
N TYR A 236 -10.85 3.78 -3.44
CA TYR A 236 -12.08 2.99 -3.43
C TYR A 236 -11.93 1.71 -4.25
N ARG A 237 -11.48 1.85 -5.50
CA ARG A 237 -11.41 0.77 -6.50
C ARG A 237 -10.02 0.17 -6.66
N TYR A 238 -8.98 1.00 -6.64
CA TYR A 238 -7.61 0.57 -6.92
C TYR A 238 -6.89 0.12 -5.64
N PRO A 239 -5.92 -0.82 -5.71
CA PRO A 239 -5.06 -1.17 -4.58
C PRO A 239 -3.97 -0.12 -4.36
N ILE A 240 -4.40 1.12 -4.10
CA ILE A 240 -3.51 2.27 -3.92
C ILE A 240 -3.70 2.81 -2.50
N TYR A 241 -2.60 2.92 -1.76
CA TYR A 241 -2.57 3.16 -0.33
C TYR A 241 -1.57 4.26 0.00
N GLY A 242 -1.93 5.14 0.92
CA GLY A 242 -1.06 6.23 1.34
C GLY A 242 -1.09 6.44 2.85
N VAL A 243 0.09 6.51 3.47
CA VAL A 243 0.28 6.89 4.88
C VAL A 243 1.18 8.11 4.99
N GLN A 244 0.74 9.16 5.69
CA GLN A 244 1.54 10.37 5.90
C GLN A 244 2.65 10.16 6.96
N TRP A 245 2.45 9.18 7.83
CA TRP A 245 3.37 8.73 8.88
C TRP A 245 4.31 7.63 8.36
N HIS A 246 5.32 7.30 9.15
CA HIS A 246 6.39 6.38 8.80
C HIS A 246 6.27 5.06 9.58
N PRO A 247 5.54 4.05 9.06
CA PRO A 247 5.44 2.74 9.72
C PRO A 247 6.81 2.07 9.84
N GLU A 248 7.73 2.28 8.91
CA GLU A 248 9.01 1.60 8.86
C GLU A 248 9.97 1.98 10.00
N LYS A 249 9.75 3.12 10.66
CA LYS A 249 10.72 3.64 11.64
C LYS A 249 10.71 2.90 12.96
N ASN A 250 9.52 2.51 13.44
CA ASN A 250 9.33 2.05 14.82
C ASN A 250 10.26 0.88 15.25
N PRO A 251 10.59 -0.12 14.39
CA PRO A 251 11.52 -1.18 14.77
C PRO A 251 12.93 -1.02 14.19
N PHE A 252 13.16 -0.07 13.29
CA PHE A 252 14.39 -0.07 12.46
C PHE A 252 15.25 1.20 12.56
N GLU A 253 14.73 2.32 13.08
CA GLU A 253 15.45 3.59 13.17
C GLU A 253 15.57 4.08 14.61
N TRP A 254 16.79 4.28 15.14
CA TRP A 254 17.05 4.38 16.59
C TRP A 254 17.71 5.70 17.01
N ASN A 255 17.71 6.72 16.13
CA ASN A 255 18.31 8.01 16.44
C ASN A 255 17.61 8.66 17.64
N ILE A 256 18.31 8.74 18.77
CA ILE A 256 17.80 9.22 20.06
C ILE A 256 17.29 10.67 20.07
N THR A 257 17.66 11.47 19.06
CA THR A 257 17.17 12.85 18.91
C THR A 257 15.79 12.91 18.26
N LYS A 258 15.26 11.76 17.83
CA LYS A 258 14.01 11.64 17.09
C LYS A 258 12.90 11.04 17.96
N SER A 259 11.70 11.60 17.83
CA SER A 259 10.48 11.13 18.50
C SER A 259 9.91 9.92 17.76
N ILE A 260 10.65 8.81 17.76
CA ILE A 260 10.24 7.54 17.14
C ILE A 260 9.72 6.62 18.26
N PRO A 261 8.47 6.14 18.18
CA PRO A 261 7.94 5.24 19.17
C PRO A 261 8.50 3.83 18.97
N HIS A 262 9.05 3.27 20.04
CA HIS A 262 9.62 1.91 20.08
C HIS A 262 8.83 0.96 21.00
N SER A 263 7.61 1.35 21.40
CA SER A 263 6.76 0.50 22.23
C SER A 263 6.35 -0.78 21.49
N ARG A 264 5.98 -1.82 22.24
CA ARG A 264 5.50 -3.07 21.64
C ARG A 264 4.33 -2.84 20.65
N PRO A 265 3.29 -2.05 20.98
CA PRO A 265 2.25 -1.70 20.02
C PRO A 265 2.80 -0.99 18.78
N ALA A 266 3.71 -0.03 18.92
CA ALA A 266 4.32 0.67 17.78
C ALA A 266 5.06 -0.27 16.82
N VAL A 267 5.79 -1.26 17.35
CA VAL A 267 6.44 -2.30 16.52
C VAL A 267 5.39 -3.20 15.84
N GLN A 268 4.31 -3.55 16.53
CA GLN A 268 3.23 -4.35 15.94
C GLN A 268 2.50 -3.59 14.82
N VAL A 269 2.27 -2.28 14.98
CA VAL A 269 1.71 -1.43 13.91
C VAL A 269 2.55 -1.54 12.64
N THR A 270 3.88 -1.49 12.74
CA THR A 270 4.77 -1.68 11.60
C THR A 270 4.54 -3.04 10.93
N PHE A 271 4.56 -4.12 11.71
CA PHE A 271 4.39 -5.47 11.16
C PHE A 271 3.05 -5.64 10.44
N PHE A 272 1.93 -5.26 11.06
CA PHE A 272 0.61 -5.41 10.44
C PHE A 272 0.44 -4.51 9.20
N THR A 273 1.10 -3.34 9.18
CA THR A 273 1.11 -2.47 7.99
C THR A 273 1.91 -3.11 6.85
N ALA A 274 3.05 -3.73 7.15
CA ALA A 274 3.85 -4.47 6.17
C ALA A 274 3.11 -5.72 5.67
N ASP A 275 2.53 -6.51 6.58
CA ASP A 275 1.79 -7.73 6.26
C ASP A 275 0.62 -7.43 5.32
N PHE A 276 -0.14 -6.37 5.59
CA PHE A 276 -1.18 -5.90 4.68
C PHE A 276 -0.63 -5.64 3.27
N LEU A 277 0.41 -4.81 3.14
CA LEU A 277 0.97 -4.46 1.83
C LEU A 277 1.53 -5.68 1.09
N VAL A 278 2.24 -6.57 1.78
CA VAL A 278 2.77 -7.78 1.16
C VAL A 278 1.64 -8.70 0.71
N ASN A 279 0.56 -8.83 1.49
CA ASN A 279 -0.63 -9.59 1.08
C ASN A 279 -1.35 -8.99 -0.12
N GLU A 280 -1.32 -7.67 -0.32
CA GLU A 280 -1.78 -7.05 -1.56
C GLU A 280 -0.89 -7.47 -2.74
N ALA A 281 0.44 -7.51 -2.56
CA ALA A 281 1.36 -7.92 -3.62
C ALA A 281 1.24 -9.40 -4.00
N ARG A 282 0.88 -10.28 -3.05
CA ARG A 282 0.61 -11.71 -3.33
C ARG A 282 -0.52 -11.96 -4.33
N LYS A 283 -1.36 -10.94 -4.60
CA LYS A 283 -2.46 -11.01 -5.57
C LYS A 283 -2.02 -10.72 -7.02
N SER A 284 -0.79 -10.25 -7.22
CA SER A 284 -0.18 -10.05 -8.53
C SER A 284 0.50 -11.33 -9.04
N ASN A 285 0.30 -11.64 -10.32
CA ASN A 285 0.93 -12.79 -11.00
C ASN A 285 2.23 -12.43 -11.75
N HIS A 286 2.71 -11.19 -11.59
CA HIS A 286 3.94 -10.70 -12.20
C HIS A 286 5.15 -11.47 -11.69
N ARG A 287 6.16 -11.61 -12.56
CA ARG A 287 7.39 -12.35 -12.27
C ARG A 287 8.47 -12.02 -13.31
N PHE A 288 9.72 -12.09 -12.89
CA PHE A 288 10.85 -12.00 -13.81
C PHE A 288 10.82 -13.13 -14.85
N LEU A 289 11.37 -12.86 -16.04
CA LEU A 289 11.42 -13.83 -17.14
C LEU A 289 12.39 -14.99 -16.85
N SER A 290 13.43 -14.73 -16.07
CA SER A 290 14.40 -15.74 -15.65
C SER A 290 14.82 -15.55 -14.20
N LYS A 291 15.33 -16.64 -13.59
CA LYS A 291 15.90 -16.61 -12.25
C LYS A 291 17.16 -15.73 -12.18
N GLU A 292 17.92 -15.65 -13.25
CA GLU A 292 19.12 -14.81 -13.35
C GLU A 292 18.74 -13.33 -13.28
N GLU A 293 17.79 -12.89 -14.12
CA GLU A 293 17.29 -11.51 -14.08
C GLU A 293 16.67 -11.16 -12.72
N GLU A 294 15.94 -12.09 -12.12
CA GLU A 294 15.44 -11.92 -10.75
C GLU A 294 16.59 -11.72 -9.78
N THR A 295 17.58 -12.62 -9.78
CA THR A 295 18.70 -12.62 -8.84
C THR A 295 19.48 -11.32 -8.94
N ASP A 296 19.77 -10.85 -10.15
CA ASP A 296 20.55 -9.63 -10.40
C ASP A 296 19.81 -8.35 -9.98
N ALA A 297 18.48 -8.35 -10.04
CA ALA A 297 17.67 -7.20 -9.68
C ALA A 297 17.48 -7.01 -8.17
N LEU A 298 17.66 -8.06 -7.36
CA LEU A 298 17.33 -8.03 -5.94
C LEU A 298 18.25 -7.11 -5.13
N ILE A 299 17.69 -6.55 -4.04
CA ILE A 299 18.42 -5.73 -3.07
C ILE A 299 19.62 -6.45 -2.44
N TYR A 300 19.64 -7.79 -2.48
CA TYR A 300 20.72 -8.64 -1.94
C TYR A 300 22.07 -8.44 -2.62
N ASN A 301 22.11 -7.85 -3.82
CA ASN A 301 23.36 -7.50 -4.51
C ASN A 301 23.97 -6.18 -4.03
N PHE A 302 23.32 -5.50 -3.07
CA PHE A 302 23.75 -4.19 -2.58
C PHE A 302 24.06 -4.26 -1.09
N THR A 303 25.06 -3.51 -0.66
CA THR A 303 25.47 -3.43 0.75
C THR A 303 25.09 -2.06 1.32
N PRO A 304 24.29 -1.97 2.39
CA PRO A 304 23.95 -0.69 2.98
C PRO A 304 25.13 -0.11 3.76
N VAL A 305 25.24 1.21 3.79
CA VAL A 305 26.24 1.95 4.55
C VAL A 305 25.63 2.46 5.86
N PHE A 306 26.37 2.33 6.96
CA PHE A 306 25.98 2.91 8.25
C PHE A 306 26.14 4.44 8.23
N ILE A 307 25.05 5.16 8.47
CA ILE A 307 24.98 6.63 8.44
C ILE A 307 24.36 7.24 9.71
N GLY A 308 23.97 6.41 10.69
CA GLY A 308 23.28 6.83 11.93
C GLY A 308 24.03 7.86 12.80
N LYS A 309 25.35 8.02 12.63
CA LYS A 309 26.13 9.06 13.35
C LYS A 309 25.75 10.50 12.99
N HIS A 310 25.24 10.71 11.77
CA HIS A 310 25.05 12.07 11.23
C HIS A 310 23.66 12.28 10.60
N TYR A 311 22.84 11.24 10.50
CA TYR A 311 21.58 11.26 9.78
C TYR A 311 20.43 10.64 10.59
N SER A 312 19.20 10.86 10.09
CA SER A 312 17.97 10.33 10.70
C SER A 312 17.75 8.84 10.46
N PHE A 313 18.55 8.22 9.60
CA PHE A 313 18.51 6.79 9.30
C PHE A 313 19.76 6.10 9.85
N GLU A 314 19.64 4.88 10.34
CA GLU A 314 20.78 4.06 10.77
C GLU A 314 21.62 3.62 9.57
N GLN A 315 20.94 3.15 8.52
CA GLN A 315 21.56 2.58 7.33
C GLN A 315 20.83 3.03 6.06
N ALA A 316 21.59 3.19 4.98
CA ALA A 316 21.04 3.44 3.65
C ALA A 316 21.80 2.64 2.58
N TYR A 317 21.06 2.14 1.60
CA TYR A 317 21.61 1.63 0.35
C TYR A 317 21.86 2.80 -0.58
N PHE A 318 23.01 2.82 -1.25
CA PHE A 318 23.38 3.85 -2.20
C PHE A 318 23.61 3.28 -3.59
N PHE A 319 23.39 4.13 -4.58
CA PHE A 319 23.19 3.75 -5.97
C PHE A 319 23.73 4.84 -6.89
N ASP A 320 24.48 4.47 -7.93
CA ASP A 320 24.93 5.38 -8.98
C ASP A 320 23.87 5.66 -10.07
#